data_AF-A0A0K0SV16-F1
#
_entry.id   AF-A0A0K0SV16-F1
#
_cell.length_a   1.000
_cell.length_b   1.000
_cell.length_c   1.000
_cell.angle_alpha   90.00
_cell.angle_beta   90.00
_cell.angle_gamma   90.00
#
_symmetry.space_group_name_H-M   'P 1'
#
loop_
_entity.id
_entity.type
_entity.pdbx_description
1 polymer ?
#
loop_
_entity_poly.entity_id
_entity_poly.type
_entity_poly.pdbx_seq_one_letter_code
_entity_poly.pdbx_strand_id
1 'polypeptide(L)'
;MRHFLLALLAVTASTAQAFDQQALMDSYSGVVMIRGYNQDGGMAYGSGVVVAENAVVTNCHVMRATKQPWVSRGEDSYSITEVRADAWHDLCLVTTHNMPFKPVPRGNSLSLTRGQEITAIGHSNGAPAPLTSRGEIQGLYPTTAGNMIRSSAKFLMGASGSGLFDMQGRLVGINTFKTAGRGGSIHFALPVEWLETLEKMPASSDFPISGKALWEEDEDKKPFYMRAAVPESRQDWAALEKISVQWTQQEVSSADAWFSLGLSQQSLKQFEAAAISFDKAVALDNQFIEAWFRRGEVAQQLGDIQTVHRVETRLQQIDPLLVTAYQAYLGCGHGC
;
A
#
# COMPACT_ATOMS: atom_id res chain seq x y z
N MET A 1 26.74 -55.15 -16.59
CA MET A 1 25.47 -54.47 -16.27
C MET A 1 25.81 -53.04 -15.85
N ARG A 2 25.46 -52.07 -16.68
CA ARG A 2 25.80 -50.64 -16.51
C ARG A 2 24.62 -49.98 -15.80
N HIS A 3 24.77 -49.64 -14.52
CA HIS A 3 23.72 -48.98 -13.75
C HIS A 3 23.64 -47.51 -14.18
N PHE A 4 22.56 -47.15 -14.89
CA PHE A 4 22.17 -45.76 -15.11
C PHE A 4 21.57 -45.21 -13.81
N LEU A 5 22.25 -44.24 -13.19
CA LEU A 5 21.65 -43.40 -12.16
C LEU A 5 20.63 -42.47 -12.85
N LEU A 6 19.34 -42.67 -12.58
CA LEU A 6 18.33 -41.64 -12.82
C LEU A 6 18.51 -40.53 -11.78
N ALA A 7 18.95 -39.36 -12.22
CA ALA A 7 18.86 -38.13 -11.43
C ALA A 7 17.38 -37.68 -11.44
N LEU A 8 16.71 -37.77 -10.29
CA LEU A 8 15.42 -37.11 -10.08
C LEU A 8 15.64 -35.60 -10.06
N LEU A 9 15.18 -34.90 -11.11
CA LEU A 9 14.97 -33.45 -11.04
C LEU A 9 13.80 -33.18 -10.09
N ALA A 10 14.09 -32.68 -8.90
CA ALA A 10 13.08 -32.09 -8.02
C ALA A 10 12.65 -30.76 -8.62
N VAL A 11 11.51 -30.74 -9.32
CA VAL A 11 10.83 -29.51 -9.70
C VAL A 11 10.23 -28.92 -8.44
N THR A 12 10.83 -27.86 -7.91
CA THR A 12 10.20 -27.04 -6.86
C THR A 12 9.05 -26.29 -7.52
N ALA A 13 7.84 -26.85 -7.45
CA ALA A 13 6.63 -26.14 -7.81
C ALA A 13 6.47 -24.97 -6.85
N SER A 14 6.58 -23.75 -7.36
CA SER A 14 6.15 -22.54 -6.66
C SER A 14 4.71 -22.77 -6.23
N THR A 15 4.44 -22.84 -4.92
CA THR A 15 3.07 -22.91 -4.43
C THR A 15 2.41 -21.58 -4.78
N ALA A 16 1.67 -21.54 -5.88
CA ALA A 16 0.68 -20.50 -6.09
C ALA A 16 -0.22 -20.53 -4.85
N GLN A 17 -0.11 -19.52 -3.98
CA GLN A 17 -1.02 -19.41 -2.85
C GLN A 17 -2.43 -19.30 -3.43
N ALA A 18 -3.22 -20.36 -3.25
CA ALA A 18 -4.56 -20.40 -3.79
C ALA A 18 -5.38 -19.23 -3.19
N PHE A 19 -6.04 -18.49 -4.07
CA PHE A 19 -6.97 -17.42 -3.74
C PHE A 19 -8.13 -17.98 -2.88
N ASP A 20 -8.24 -17.51 -1.63
CA ASP A 20 -9.36 -17.91 -0.76
C ASP A 20 -10.54 -16.96 -0.96
N GLN A 21 -11.39 -17.32 -1.94
CA GLN A 21 -12.58 -16.53 -2.26
C GLN A 21 -13.53 -16.41 -1.07
N GLN A 22 -13.66 -17.47 -0.26
CA GLN A 22 -14.58 -17.47 0.88
C GLN A 22 -14.07 -16.51 1.96
N ALA A 23 -12.78 -16.57 2.30
CA ALA A 23 -12.20 -15.69 3.30
C ALA A 23 -12.28 -14.20 2.90
N LEU A 24 -12.10 -13.90 1.61
CA LEU A 24 -12.28 -12.53 1.10
C LEU A 24 -13.74 -12.07 1.12
N MET A 25 -14.70 -12.97 0.88
CA MET A 25 -16.12 -12.65 1.03
C MET A 25 -16.53 -12.44 2.48
N ASP A 26 -15.96 -13.21 3.40
CA ASP A 26 -16.15 -13.01 4.84
C ASP A 26 -15.60 -11.64 5.25
N SER A 27 -14.41 -11.28 4.75
CA SER A 27 -13.78 -9.96 4.96
C SER A 27 -14.61 -8.82 4.39
N TYR A 28 -15.14 -9.00 3.17
CA TYR A 28 -16.04 -8.06 2.52
C TYR A 28 -17.26 -7.74 3.39
N SER A 29 -17.83 -8.76 4.04
CA SER A 29 -18.98 -8.59 4.93
C SER A 29 -18.68 -7.81 6.22
N GLY A 30 -17.41 -7.76 6.63
CA GLY A 30 -16.89 -7.00 7.76
C GLY A 30 -16.46 -5.58 7.42
N VAL A 31 -16.59 -5.14 6.17
CA VAL A 31 -16.36 -3.75 5.76
C VAL A 31 -17.68 -2.97 5.81
N VAL A 32 -17.63 -1.80 6.43
CA VAL A 32 -18.80 -0.94 6.71
C VAL A 32 -18.51 0.49 6.27
N MET A 33 -19.56 1.32 6.23
CA MET A 33 -19.43 2.75 5.96
C MET A 33 -19.56 3.54 7.26
N ILE A 34 -18.67 4.51 7.46
CA ILE A 34 -18.83 5.53 8.50
C ILE A 34 -19.52 6.73 7.85
N ARG A 35 -20.59 7.23 8.45
CA ARG A 35 -21.35 8.38 7.97
C ARG A 35 -21.49 9.42 9.06
N GLY A 36 -21.72 10.67 8.66
CA GLY A 36 -22.01 11.76 9.56
C GLY A 36 -22.46 13.00 8.80
N TYR A 37 -23.31 13.82 9.40
CA TYR A 37 -23.61 15.14 8.84
C TYR A 37 -22.54 16.14 9.25
N ASN A 38 -22.10 16.95 8.28
CA ASN A 38 -21.24 18.10 8.53
C ASN A 38 -22.06 19.30 9.05
N GLN A 39 -21.38 20.40 9.40
CA GLN A 39 -22.04 21.59 9.94
C GLN A 39 -23.01 22.26 8.95
N ASP A 40 -22.79 22.08 7.65
CA ASP A 40 -23.61 22.64 6.57
C ASP A 40 -24.76 21.70 6.15
N GLY A 41 -24.94 20.57 6.85
CA GLY A 41 -25.94 19.55 6.54
C GLY A 41 -25.57 18.58 5.40
N GLY A 42 -24.38 18.74 4.81
CA GLY A 42 -23.81 17.80 3.84
C GLY A 42 -23.39 16.48 4.50
N MET A 43 -23.41 15.39 3.72
CA MET A 43 -23.03 14.07 4.20
C MET A 43 -21.51 13.86 4.07
N ALA A 44 -20.84 13.69 5.20
CA ALA A 44 -19.49 13.16 5.28
C ALA A 44 -19.55 11.62 5.36
N TYR A 45 -18.65 10.95 4.66
CA TYR A 45 -18.57 9.50 4.69
C TYR A 45 -17.13 9.01 4.52
N GLY A 46 -16.90 7.81 5.05
CA GLY A 46 -15.69 7.03 4.89
C GLY A 46 -16.00 5.55 5.02
N SER A 47 -14.97 4.73 5.06
CA SER A 47 -15.06 3.28 5.26
C SER A 47 -14.61 2.92 6.68
N GLY A 48 -14.96 1.73 7.12
CA GLY A 48 -14.45 1.13 8.36
C GLY A 48 -14.41 -0.37 8.25
N VAL A 49 -13.68 -1.01 9.16
CA VAL A 49 -13.52 -2.46 9.22
C VAL A 49 -13.87 -2.95 10.61
N VAL A 50 -14.75 -3.95 10.70
CA VAL A 50 -15.12 -4.59 11.96
C VAL A 50 -13.92 -5.44 12.42
N VAL A 51 -13.36 -5.09 13.59
CA VAL A 51 -12.11 -5.70 14.10
C VAL A 51 -12.27 -6.40 15.46
N ALA A 52 -13.40 -6.18 16.12
CA ALA A 52 -13.89 -6.96 17.25
C ALA A 52 -15.42 -6.86 17.33
N GLU A 53 -16.05 -7.56 18.27
CA GLU A 53 -17.47 -7.42 18.54
C GLU A 53 -17.82 -5.96 18.83
N ASN A 54 -18.82 -5.41 18.12
CA ASN A 54 -19.24 -4.02 18.24
C ASN A 54 -18.13 -2.97 18.03
N ALA A 55 -16.99 -3.33 17.43
CA ALA A 55 -15.85 -2.44 17.28
C ALA A 55 -15.41 -2.32 15.82
N VAL A 56 -15.29 -1.08 15.34
CA VAL A 56 -14.93 -0.75 13.97
C VAL A 56 -13.72 0.17 13.97
N VAL A 57 -12.66 -0.20 13.25
CA VAL A 57 -11.56 0.73 12.97
C VAL A 57 -11.87 1.55 11.72
N THR A 58 -11.52 2.82 11.76
CA THR A 58 -11.57 3.75 10.61
C THR A 58 -10.46 4.79 10.76
N ASN A 59 -10.38 5.74 9.83
CA ASN A 59 -9.53 6.91 10.01
C ASN A 59 -10.23 7.98 10.85
N CYS A 60 -9.46 8.66 11.70
CA CYS A 60 -10.00 9.74 12.51
C CYS A 60 -10.49 10.92 11.67
N HIS A 61 -9.80 11.24 10.57
CA HIS A 61 -10.19 12.36 9.70
C HIS A 61 -11.60 12.22 9.11
N VAL A 62 -12.13 11.00 8.97
CA VAL A 62 -13.49 10.73 8.49
C VAL A 62 -14.54 11.35 9.42
N MET A 63 -14.23 11.48 10.72
CA MET A 63 -15.16 11.94 11.75
C MET A 63 -14.88 13.36 12.26
N ARG A 64 -13.92 14.09 11.68
CA ARG A 64 -13.57 15.47 12.12
C ARG A 64 -14.61 16.52 11.73
N ALA A 65 -15.48 16.23 10.77
CA ALA A 65 -16.51 17.17 10.30
C ALA A 65 -17.87 16.96 10.96
N THR A 66 -18.05 15.89 11.75
CA THR A 66 -19.37 15.46 12.23
C THR A 66 -19.46 15.36 13.74
N LYS A 67 -20.59 15.82 14.30
CA LYS A 67 -20.87 15.77 15.73
C LYS A 67 -21.51 14.45 16.18
N GLN A 68 -22.08 13.70 15.25
CA GLN A 68 -22.83 12.47 15.52
C GLN A 68 -22.59 11.47 14.37
N PRO A 69 -21.38 10.89 14.27
CA PRO A 69 -21.13 9.85 13.28
C PRO A 69 -21.85 8.55 13.65
N TRP A 70 -22.12 7.72 12.64
CA TRP A 70 -22.66 6.38 12.81
C TRP A 70 -22.01 5.39 11.83
N VAL A 71 -22.04 4.11 12.21
CA VAL A 71 -21.66 3.00 11.32
C VAL A 71 -22.89 2.60 10.52
N SER A 72 -22.74 2.28 9.25
CA SER A 72 -23.83 1.81 8.40
C SER A 72 -23.40 0.70 7.44
N ARG A 73 -24.35 -0.17 7.10
CA ARG A 73 -24.20 -1.19 6.05
C ARG A 73 -25.52 -1.32 5.29
N GLY A 74 -25.55 -0.87 4.04
CA GLY A 74 -26.81 -0.72 3.31
C GLY A 74 -27.72 0.32 3.97
N GLU A 75 -28.90 -0.12 4.39
CA GLU A 75 -29.90 0.71 5.10
C GLU A 75 -29.74 0.65 6.62
N ASP A 76 -29.04 -0.36 7.14
CA ASP A 76 -28.81 -0.52 8.58
C ASP A 76 -27.85 0.55 9.10
N SER A 77 -28.16 1.10 10.28
CA SER A 77 -27.36 2.14 10.94
C SER A 77 -27.19 1.83 12.43
N TYR A 78 -25.98 2.04 12.93
CA TYR A 78 -25.56 1.76 14.30
C TYR A 78 -24.88 2.99 14.89
N SER A 79 -25.42 3.51 16.00
CA SER A 79 -24.85 4.67 16.67
C SER A 79 -23.48 4.36 17.25
N ILE A 80 -22.53 5.27 17.07
CA ILE A 80 -21.24 5.22 17.73
C ILE A 80 -21.40 5.81 19.12
N THR A 81 -21.06 5.03 20.15
CA THR A 81 -21.19 5.45 21.55
C THR A 81 -19.88 5.95 22.13
N GLU A 82 -18.77 5.38 21.67
CA GLU A 82 -17.42 5.72 22.13
C GLU A 82 -16.42 5.65 20.98
N VAL A 83 -15.31 6.35 21.14
CA VAL A 83 -14.17 6.36 20.25
C VAL A 83 -12.87 6.36 21.06
N ARG A 84 -11.94 5.50 20.66
CA ARG A 84 -10.52 5.61 21.02
C ARG A 84 -9.81 6.21 19.81
N ALA A 85 -9.14 7.34 19.99
CA ALA A 85 -8.60 8.13 18.89
C ALA A 85 -7.08 8.32 19.01
N ASP A 86 -6.35 7.82 18.01
CA ASP A 86 -4.98 8.20 17.74
C ASP A 86 -4.97 9.20 16.58
N ALA A 87 -5.14 10.48 16.89
CA ALA A 87 -5.20 11.52 15.86
C ALA A 87 -3.89 11.67 15.07
N TRP A 88 -2.74 11.36 15.70
CA TRP A 88 -1.42 11.48 15.08
C TRP A 88 -1.22 10.40 14.01
N HIS A 89 -1.59 9.16 14.31
CA HIS A 89 -1.58 8.06 13.35
C HIS A 89 -2.83 8.03 12.46
N ASP A 90 -3.82 8.88 12.73
CA ASP A 90 -5.09 8.95 12.01
C ASP A 90 -5.93 7.67 12.09
N LEU A 91 -5.88 6.96 13.23
CA LEU A 91 -6.69 5.77 13.48
C LEU A 91 -7.66 6.00 14.62
N CYS A 92 -8.92 5.66 14.37
CA CYS A 92 -9.98 5.73 15.36
C CYS A 92 -10.67 4.37 15.45
N LEU A 93 -10.80 3.85 16.67
CA LEU A 93 -11.56 2.64 16.98
C LEU A 93 -12.88 3.07 17.61
N VAL A 94 -13.98 2.88 16.89
CA VAL A 94 -15.32 3.24 17.34
C VAL A 94 -16.04 2.03 17.91
N THR A 95 -16.82 2.27 18.95
CA THR A 95 -17.66 1.25 19.60
C THR A 95 -19.13 1.55 19.30
N THR A 96 -19.86 0.51 18.93
CA THR A 96 -21.32 0.52 18.70
C THR A 96 -22.00 -0.44 19.67
N HIS A 97 -23.31 -0.68 19.48
CA HIS A 97 -24.06 -1.68 20.24
C HIS A 97 -24.91 -2.52 19.28
N ASN A 98 -25.05 -3.82 19.59
CA ASN A 98 -25.88 -4.78 18.85
C ASN A 98 -25.59 -4.84 17.33
N MET A 99 -24.34 -4.59 16.94
CA MET A 99 -23.91 -4.72 15.55
C MET A 99 -23.66 -6.20 15.21
N PRO A 100 -24.43 -6.82 14.29
CA PRO A 100 -24.42 -8.27 14.08
C PRO A 100 -23.29 -8.73 13.14
N PHE A 101 -22.22 -7.96 13.02
CA PHE A 101 -21.17 -8.19 12.03
C PHE A 101 -19.98 -8.88 12.68
N LYS A 102 -19.45 -9.90 11.99
CA LYS A 102 -18.29 -10.63 12.46
C LYS A 102 -17.01 -9.81 12.21
N PRO A 103 -16.05 -9.83 13.15
CA PRO A 103 -14.76 -9.22 12.91
C PRO A 103 -13.98 -9.96 11.83
N VAL A 104 -13.23 -9.21 11.03
CA VAL A 104 -12.32 -9.77 10.03
C VAL A 104 -11.09 -10.37 10.72
N PRO A 105 -10.49 -11.45 10.17
CA PRO A 105 -9.25 -11.97 10.72
C PRO A 105 -8.11 -10.96 10.54
N ARG A 106 -7.25 -10.84 11.55
CA ARG A 106 -6.07 -9.96 11.49
C ARG A 106 -4.89 -10.69 10.85
N GLY A 107 -4.20 -9.98 9.96
CA GLY A 107 -2.96 -10.42 9.33
C GLY A 107 -1.75 -9.81 10.02
N ASN A 108 -0.66 -9.67 9.27
CA ASN A 108 0.59 -9.08 9.76
C ASN A 108 1.32 -8.35 8.62
N SER A 109 1.55 -7.05 8.77
CA SER A 109 2.23 -6.21 7.79
C SER A 109 3.75 -6.49 7.70
N LEU A 110 4.34 -7.09 8.74
CA LEU A 110 5.76 -7.49 8.78
C LEU A 110 6.03 -8.74 7.94
N SER A 111 5.01 -9.56 7.67
CA SER A 111 5.14 -10.72 6.77
C SER A 111 4.94 -10.38 5.29
N LEU A 112 4.56 -9.14 4.99
CA LEU A 112 4.36 -8.70 3.61
C LEU A 112 5.69 -8.62 2.87
N THR A 113 5.62 -8.89 1.57
CA THR A 113 6.76 -8.75 0.65
C THR A 113 6.38 -7.87 -0.53
N ARG A 114 7.35 -7.19 -1.13
CA ARG A 114 7.14 -6.40 -2.35
C ARG A 114 6.63 -7.30 -3.48
N GLY A 115 5.67 -6.80 -4.26
CA GLY A 115 5.02 -7.56 -5.34
C GLY A 115 3.97 -8.56 -4.85
N GLN A 116 3.79 -8.72 -3.53
CA GLN A 116 2.72 -9.57 -2.99
C GLN A 116 1.36 -8.97 -3.36
N GLU A 117 0.48 -9.82 -3.90
CA GLU A 117 -0.90 -9.44 -4.20
C GLU A 117 -1.67 -9.10 -2.93
N ILE A 118 -2.43 -8.00 -3.01
CA ILE A 118 -3.33 -7.53 -1.96
C ILE A 118 -4.66 -7.07 -2.57
N THR A 119 -5.64 -6.83 -1.72
CA THR A 119 -6.93 -6.30 -2.13
C THR A 119 -7.42 -5.27 -1.12
N ALA A 120 -7.77 -4.08 -1.62
CA ALA A 120 -8.47 -3.07 -0.84
C ALA A 120 -9.98 -3.28 -0.95
N ILE A 121 -10.69 -3.21 0.17
CA ILE A 121 -12.16 -3.32 0.22
C ILE A 121 -12.73 -2.16 1.02
N GLY A 122 -13.57 -1.33 0.37
CA GLY A 122 -14.09 -0.11 0.97
C GLY A 122 -15.19 0.58 0.18
N HIS A 123 -15.82 1.59 0.77
CA HIS A 123 -16.92 2.34 0.19
C HIS A 123 -16.44 3.57 -0.60
N SER A 124 -15.61 3.35 -1.63
CA SER A 124 -15.18 4.41 -2.55
C SER A 124 -16.39 5.17 -3.12
N ASN A 125 -16.32 6.51 -3.13
CA ASN A 125 -17.39 7.44 -3.52
C ASN A 125 -18.72 7.24 -2.77
N GLY A 126 -18.70 6.66 -1.57
CA GLY A 126 -19.91 6.43 -0.78
C GLY A 126 -20.82 5.33 -1.36
N ALA A 127 -20.26 4.41 -2.16
CA ALA A 127 -21.00 3.29 -2.73
C ALA A 127 -21.77 2.52 -1.63
N PRO A 128 -23.06 2.18 -1.80
CA PRO A 128 -23.83 1.48 -0.76
C PRO A 128 -23.26 0.11 -0.37
N ALA A 129 -22.66 -0.60 -1.34
CA ALA A 129 -21.94 -1.84 -1.13
C ALA A 129 -20.42 -1.57 -1.21
N PRO A 130 -19.59 -2.29 -0.43
CA PRO A 130 -18.14 -2.16 -0.55
C PRO A 130 -17.67 -2.47 -1.98
N LEU A 131 -16.64 -1.76 -2.41
CA LEU A 131 -15.95 -1.94 -3.68
C LEU A 131 -14.58 -2.55 -3.43
N THR A 132 -14.20 -3.45 -4.33
CA THR A 132 -12.95 -4.21 -4.26
C THR A 132 -11.96 -3.69 -5.30
N SER A 133 -10.73 -3.44 -4.89
CA SER A 133 -9.64 -2.99 -5.75
C SER A 133 -8.41 -3.88 -5.54
N ARG A 134 -8.02 -4.62 -6.57
CA ARG A 134 -6.83 -5.47 -6.52
C ARG A 134 -5.57 -4.65 -6.79
N GLY A 135 -4.46 -5.10 -6.22
CA GLY A 135 -3.15 -4.53 -6.46
C GLY A 135 -2.05 -5.37 -5.83
N GLU A 136 -0.91 -4.75 -5.63
CA GLU A 136 0.27 -5.36 -5.04
C GLU A 136 0.96 -4.39 -4.07
N ILE A 137 1.80 -4.94 -3.22
CA ILE A 137 2.69 -4.17 -2.36
C ILE A 137 3.79 -3.50 -3.19
N GLN A 138 3.80 -2.17 -3.20
CA GLN A 138 4.79 -1.35 -3.90
C GLN A 138 5.87 -0.78 -2.97
N GLY A 139 5.72 -0.88 -1.66
CA GLY A 139 6.70 -0.37 -0.71
C GLY A 139 6.27 -0.68 0.72
N LEU A 140 7.25 -1.00 1.55
CA LEU A 140 7.08 -1.30 2.96
C LEU A 140 8.08 -0.45 3.73
N TYR A 141 7.57 0.46 4.56
CA TYR A 141 8.40 1.38 5.32
C TYR A 141 8.29 1.03 6.80
N PRO A 142 9.36 0.49 7.43
CA PRO A 142 9.34 0.12 8.83
C PRO A 142 8.92 1.29 9.73
N THR A 143 8.08 0.99 10.71
CA THR A 143 7.68 1.93 11.76
C THR A 143 8.06 1.36 13.13
N THR A 144 7.64 2.01 14.23
CA THR A 144 7.81 1.44 15.57
C THR A 144 7.05 0.12 15.77
N ALA A 145 5.97 -0.10 15.02
CA ALA A 145 5.18 -1.33 15.06
C ALA A 145 4.54 -1.59 13.69
N GLY A 146 4.99 -2.63 12.98
CA GLY A 146 4.52 -2.92 11.63
C GLY A 146 5.15 -2.03 10.55
N ASN A 147 4.72 -2.26 9.31
CA ASN A 147 5.17 -1.52 8.15
C ASN A 147 4.07 -0.58 7.65
N MET A 148 4.41 0.68 7.37
CA MET A 148 3.60 1.52 6.51
C MET A 148 3.61 0.93 5.11
N ILE A 149 2.43 0.80 4.49
CA ILE A 149 2.27 0.08 3.23
C ILE A 149 1.98 1.07 2.12
N ARG A 150 2.80 1.08 1.07
CA ARG A 150 2.46 1.64 -0.24
C ARG A 150 1.93 0.53 -1.13
N SER A 151 0.79 0.73 -1.77
CA SER A 151 0.18 -0.30 -2.63
C SER A 151 -0.36 0.28 -3.93
N SER A 152 -0.51 -0.58 -4.94
CA SER A 152 -1.15 -0.22 -6.21
C SER A 152 -2.68 -0.39 -6.19
N ALA A 153 -3.25 -0.92 -5.10
CA ALA A 153 -4.69 -1.08 -4.93
C ALA A 153 -5.33 0.30 -4.77
N LYS A 154 -5.87 0.81 -5.88
CA LYS A 154 -6.38 2.17 -5.96
C LYS A 154 -7.64 2.33 -5.13
N PHE A 155 -7.70 3.42 -4.38
CA PHE A 155 -8.93 3.86 -3.74
C PHE A 155 -9.24 5.33 -4.07
N LEU A 156 -10.54 5.65 -4.11
CA LEU A 156 -11.07 6.99 -4.42
C LEU A 156 -11.48 7.73 -3.13
N MET A 157 -11.98 8.95 -3.30
CA MET A 157 -12.53 9.72 -2.18
C MET A 157 -13.63 8.91 -1.47
N GLY A 158 -13.68 8.94 -0.14
CA GLY A 158 -14.61 8.13 0.66
C GLY A 158 -14.14 6.72 1.00
N ALA A 159 -13.01 6.28 0.46
CA ALA A 159 -12.42 4.99 0.83
C ALA A 159 -11.50 5.06 2.06
N SER A 160 -11.25 6.24 2.63
CA SER A 160 -10.48 6.37 3.88
C SER A 160 -11.10 5.49 4.96
N GLY A 161 -10.27 4.69 5.64
CA GLY A 161 -10.68 3.71 6.64
C GLY A 161 -11.02 2.34 6.06
N SER A 162 -10.85 2.15 4.75
CA SER A 162 -11.05 0.85 4.10
C SER A 162 -9.95 -0.14 4.45
N GLY A 163 -10.29 -1.43 4.47
CA GLY A 163 -9.32 -2.47 4.79
C GLY A 163 -8.46 -2.83 3.59
N LEU A 164 -7.17 -3.05 3.85
CA LEU A 164 -6.23 -3.70 2.94
C LEU A 164 -6.05 -5.14 3.42
N PHE A 165 -6.31 -6.11 2.54
CA PHE A 165 -6.34 -7.53 2.86
C PHE A 165 -5.32 -8.31 2.02
N ASP A 166 -4.72 -9.33 2.60
CA ASP A 166 -3.99 -10.34 1.83
C ASP A 166 -4.95 -11.30 1.10
N MET A 167 -4.40 -12.18 0.26
CA MET A 167 -5.20 -13.17 -0.50
C MET A 167 -5.82 -14.27 0.37
N GLN A 168 -5.62 -14.26 1.68
CA GLN A 168 -6.27 -15.13 2.67
C GLN A 168 -7.37 -14.37 3.45
N GLY A 169 -7.74 -13.17 3.02
CA GLY A 169 -8.77 -12.36 3.69
C GLY A 169 -8.33 -11.79 5.03
N ARG A 170 -7.03 -11.77 5.35
CA ARG A 170 -6.57 -11.19 6.61
C ARG A 170 -6.28 -9.72 6.43
N LEU A 171 -6.78 -8.89 7.36
CA LEU A 171 -6.55 -7.46 7.38
C LEU A 171 -5.08 -7.17 7.68
N VAL A 172 -4.36 -6.54 6.75
CA VAL A 172 -2.93 -6.20 6.90
C VAL A 172 -2.69 -4.70 7.04
N GLY A 173 -3.68 -3.87 6.69
CA GLY A 173 -3.60 -2.43 6.94
C GLY A 173 -4.90 -1.67 6.69
N ILE A 174 -4.88 -0.38 7.01
CA ILE A 174 -6.02 0.55 6.87
C ILE A 174 -5.66 1.64 5.86
N ASN A 175 -6.31 1.64 4.70
CA ASN A 175 -6.10 2.66 3.66
C ASN A 175 -6.47 4.04 4.20
N THR A 176 -5.53 4.98 4.13
CA THR A 176 -5.65 6.23 4.88
C THR A 176 -5.51 7.47 4.02
N PHE A 177 -4.38 7.61 3.33
CA PHE A 177 -4.11 8.82 2.56
C PHE A 177 -3.52 8.47 1.20
N LYS A 178 -3.65 9.42 0.28
CA LYS A 178 -3.08 9.32 -1.06
C LYS A 178 -2.56 10.66 -1.52
N THR A 179 -1.56 10.63 -2.39
CA THR A 179 -1.13 11.84 -3.10
C THR A 179 -2.06 12.16 -4.26
N ALA A 180 -1.94 13.37 -4.79
CA ALA A 180 -2.61 13.81 -6.00
C ALA A 180 -1.59 14.47 -6.94
N GLY A 181 -1.60 14.05 -8.20
CA GLY A 181 -0.74 14.60 -9.23
C GLY A 181 -0.97 13.96 -10.59
N ARG A 182 -0.42 14.58 -11.62
CA ARG A 182 -0.58 14.17 -13.04
C ARG A 182 0.03 12.81 -13.37
N GLY A 183 1.01 12.34 -12.60
CA GLY A 183 1.61 11.01 -12.70
C GLY A 183 0.77 9.89 -12.07
N GLY A 184 -0.40 10.22 -11.52
CA GLY A 184 -1.24 9.29 -10.77
C GLY A 184 -1.11 9.48 -9.26
N SER A 185 -2.05 8.92 -8.49
CA SER A 185 -2.03 8.94 -7.03
C SER A 185 -1.21 7.78 -6.48
N ILE A 186 -0.44 8.04 -5.42
CA ILE A 186 0.25 7.03 -4.61
C ILE A 186 -0.57 6.80 -3.34
N HIS A 187 -0.83 5.55 -3.00
CA HIS A 187 -1.76 5.15 -1.94
C HIS A 187 -1.01 4.54 -0.75
N PHE A 188 -1.36 4.98 0.46
CA PHE A 188 -0.77 4.50 1.70
C PHE A 188 -1.81 3.91 2.66
N ALA A 189 -1.42 2.82 3.30
CA ALA A 189 -2.18 2.16 4.34
C ALA A 189 -1.35 2.01 5.62
N LEU A 190 -2.02 2.23 6.75
CA LEU A 190 -1.44 2.11 8.09
C LEU A 190 -1.37 0.64 8.50
N PRO A 191 -0.34 0.21 9.23
CA PRO A 191 -0.19 -1.17 9.67
C PRO A 191 -1.32 -1.62 10.60
N VAL A 192 -1.79 -2.86 10.43
CA VAL A 192 -2.81 -3.47 11.31
C VAL A 192 -2.33 -3.58 12.76
N GLU A 193 -1.02 -3.65 12.99
CA GLU A 193 -0.39 -3.74 14.30
C GLU A 193 -0.72 -2.54 15.21
N TRP A 194 -1.00 -1.37 14.63
CA TRP A 194 -1.36 -0.18 15.41
C TRP A 194 -2.70 -0.32 16.13
N LEU A 195 -3.54 -1.29 15.76
CA LEU A 195 -4.76 -1.64 16.49
C LEU A 195 -4.47 -2.00 17.95
N GLU A 196 -3.36 -2.71 18.23
CA GLU A 196 -3.03 -3.13 19.60
C GLU A 196 -2.73 -1.95 20.52
N THR A 197 -2.19 -0.86 19.96
CA THR A 197 -1.94 0.38 20.70
C THR A 197 -3.23 1.19 20.82
N LEU A 198 -4.01 1.26 19.74
CA LEU A 198 -5.29 1.97 19.68
C LEU A 198 -6.33 1.39 20.66
N GLU A 199 -6.38 0.08 20.83
CA GLU A 199 -7.27 -0.60 21.78
C GLU A 199 -7.02 -0.19 23.24
N LYS A 200 -5.79 0.24 23.56
CA LYS A 200 -5.36 0.66 24.90
C LYS A 200 -5.55 2.16 25.15
N MET A 201 -5.91 2.92 24.12
CA MET A 201 -6.15 4.35 24.27
C MET A 201 -7.40 4.63 25.10
N PRO A 202 -7.48 5.80 25.75
CA PRO A 202 -8.68 6.19 26.50
C PRO A 202 -9.88 6.30 25.56
N ALA A 203 -11.01 5.76 26.00
CA ALA A 203 -12.29 5.95 25.33
C ALA A 203 -12.82 7.36 25.64
N SER A 204 -13.41 7.98 24.63
CA SER A 204 -14.13 9.26 24.74
C SER A 204 -15.44 9.16 23.96
N SER A 205 -16.38 10.05 24.27
CA SER A 205 -17.61 10.27 23.48
C SER A 205 -17.58 11.62 22.75
N ASP A 206 -16.42 12.27 22.68
CA ASP A 206 -16.26 13.61 22.14
C ASP A 206 -16.22 13.58 20.60
N PHE A 207 -17.17 14.28 19.99
CA PHE A 207 -17.22 14.51 18.55
C PHE A 207 -17.46 16.00 18.26
N PRO A 208 -16.88 16.56 17.19
CA PRO A 208 -16.01 15.90 16.21
C PRO A 208 -14.64 15.53 16.77
N ILE A 209 -13.99 14.55 16.15
CA ILE A 209 -12.59 14.24 16.45
C ILE A 209 -11.73 15.46 16.13
N SER A 210 -10.75 15.74 16.97
CA SER A 210 -9.77 16.82 16.78
C SER A 210 -8.36 16.26 16.65
N GLY A 211 -7.43 17.11 16.22
CA GLY A 211 -6.03 16.74 16.02
C GLY A 211 -5.67 16.51 14.56
N LYS A 212 -4.37 16.59 14.30
CA LYS A 212 -3.75 16.52 12.98
C LYS A 212 -2.91 15.26 12.86
N ALA A 213 -2.97 14.62 11.70
CA ALA A 213 -2.25 13.40 11.40
C ALA A 213 -0.83 13.69 10.89
N LEU A 214 0.07 12.71 11.04
CA LEU A 214 1.43 12.76 10.51
C LEU A 214 1.47 13.12 9.01
N TRP A 215 0.58 12.55 8.20
CA TRP A 215 0.57 12.78 6.75
C TRP A 215 0.10 14.19 6.37
N GLU A 216 -0.52 14.91 7.30
CA GLU A 216 -0.95 16.31 7.16
C GLU A 216 0.16 17.29 7.60
N GLU A 217 1.25 16.82 8.20
CA GLU A 217 2.34 17.68 8.68
C GLU A 217 2.98 18.53 7.58
N ASP A 218 3.82 19.46 8.01
CA ASP A 218 4.69 20.18 7.08
C ASP A 218 5.69 19.18 6.46
N GLU A 219 6.06 19.40 5.19
CA GLU A 219 6.86 18.43 4.43
C GLU A 219 8.22 18.11 5.08
N ASP A 220 8.85 19.07 5.76
CA ASP A 220 10.13 18.88 6.45
C ASP A 220 10.04 17.97 7.69
N LYS A 221 8.84 17.77 8.24
CA LYS A 221 8.58 16.91 9.40
C LYS A 221 8.18 15.48 9.02
N LYS A 222 7.88 15.24 7.74
CA LYS A 222 7.47 13.92 7.25
C LYS A 222 8.67 13.01 6.98
N PRO A 223 8.51 11.68 7.10
CA PRO A 223 9.54 10.75 6.66
C PRO A 223 9.77 10.84 5.14
N PHE A 224 10.95 10.46 4.68
CA PHE A 224 11.37 10.65 3.29
C PHE A 224 10.43 10.01 2.27
N TYR A 225 9.92 8.80 2.54
CA TYR A 225 9.00 8.12 1.62
C TYR A 225 7.70 8.91 1.39
N MET A 226 7.21 9.66 2.38
CA MET A 226 6.05 10.55 2.20
C MET A 226 6.42 11.80 1.42
N ARG A 227 7.59 12.39 1.75
CA ARG A 227 8.13 13.58 1.06
C ARG A 227 8.40 13.31 -0.41
N ALA A 228 8.88 12.11 -0.76
CA ALA A 228 9.16 11.68 -2.13
C ALA A 228 7.87 11.42 -2.93
N ALA A 229 6.81 10.92 -2.28
CA ALA A 229 5.56 10.57 -2.96
C ALA A 229 4.87 11.76 -3.64
N VAL A 230 4.94 12.96 -3.06
CA VAL A 230 4.31 14.16 -3.64
C VAL A 230 4.97 14.56 -4.97
N PRO A 231 6.28 14.87 -5.05
CA PRO A 231 6.92 15.20 -6.32
C PRO A 231 6.89 14.04 -7.31
N GLU A 232 6.97 12.78 -6.87
CA GLU A 232 6.78 11.61 -7.74
C GLU A 232 5.40 11.65 -8.43
N SER A 233 4.31 11.78 -7.66
CA SER A 233 2.94 11.85 -8.20
C SER A 233 2.73 13.06 -9.12
N ARG A 234 3.45 14.16 -8.89
CA ARG A 234 3.39 15.38 -9.70
C ARG A 234 4.34 15.35 -10.89
N GLN A 235 5.20 14.34 -11.00
CA GLN A 235 6.30 14.30 -11.97
C GLN A 235 7.18 15.57 -11.88
N ASP A 236 7.45 16.01 -10.65
CA ASP A 236 8.44 17.04 -10.36
C ASP A 236 9.77 16.34 -10.08
N TRP A 237 10.46 15.98 -11.17
CA TRP A 237 11.66 15.15 -11.10
C TRP A 237 12.83 15.85 -10.42
N ALA A 238 12.94 17.17 -10.54
CA ALA A 238 13.97 17.94 -9.87
C ALA A 238 13.76 17.96 -8.34
N ALA A 239 12.52 18.13 -7.87
CA ALA A 239 12.21 18.02 -6.45
C ALA A 239 12.38 16.59 -5.94
N LEU A 240 11.97 15.59 -6.72
CA LEU A 240 12.14 14.17 -6.36
C LEU A 240 13.62 13.82 -6.22
N GLU A 241 14.47 14.26 -7.16
CA GLU A 241 15.92 14.02 -7.11
C GLU A 241 16.54 14.59 -5.83
N LYS A 242 16.23 15.87 -5.51
CA LYS A 242 16.75 16.53 -4.30
C LYS A 242 16.38 15.77 -3.02
N ILE A 243 15.13 15.32 -2.91
CA ILE A 243 14.66 14.56 -1.74
C ILE A 243 15.33 13.17 -1.72
N SER A 244 15.41 12.50 -2.86
CA SER A 244 15.96 11.15 -2.95
C SER A 244 17.46 11.12 -2.67
N VAL A 245 18.22 12.15 -3.05
CA VAL A 245 19.64 12.29 -2.65
C VAL A 245 19.79 12.37 -1.13
N GLN A 246 18.94 13.16 -0.45
CA GLN A 246 18.96 13.21 1.02
C GLN A 246 18.54 11.87 1.64
N TRP A 247 17.55 11.23 1.03
CA TRP A 247 17.01 9.95 1.50
C TRP A 247 18.08 8.85 1.42
N THR A 248 18.79 8.71 0.30
CA THR A 248 19.85 7.70 0.16
C THR A 248 21.05 7.94 1.08
N GLN A 249 21.29 9.17 1.51
CA GLN A 249 22.34 9.51 2.47
C GLN A 249 21.96 9.12 3.91
N GLN A 250 20.68 9.28 4.29
CA GLN A 250 20.22 8.96 5.65
C GLN A 250 19.81 7.50 5.81
N GLU A 251 19.25 6.91 4.75
CA GLU A 251 18.76 5.54 4.73
C GLU A 251 19.47 4.75 3.62
N VAL A 252 20.77 4.55 3.77
CA VAL A 252 21.64 3.91 2.76
C VAL A 252 21.18 2.52 2.32
N SER A 253 20.43 1.82 3.18
CA SER A 253 19.88 0.49 2.93
C SER A 253 18.46 0.50 2.37
N SER A 254 17.88 1.67 2.07
CA SER A 254 16.53 1.79 1.51
C SER A 254 16.55 1.59 -0.01
N ALA A 255 16.05 0.44 -0.48
CA ALA A 255 15.91 0.18 -1.90
C ALA A 255 14.98 1.20 -2.59
N ASP A 256 13.90 1.62 -1.92
CA ASP A 256 12.99 2.66 -2.40
C ASP A 256 13.68 4.02 -2.56
N ALA A 257 14.58 4.40 -1.65
CA ALA A 257 15.34 5.66 -1.77
C ALA A 257 16.18 5.68 -3.05
N TRP A 258 16.91 4.59 -3.31
CA TRP A 258 17.73 4.44 -4.51
C TRP A 258 16.89 4.35 -5.78
N PHE A 259 15.75 3.66 -5.71
CA PHE A 259 14.81 3.58 -6.82
C PHE A 259 14.22 4.95 -7.17
N SER A 260 13.74 5.72 -6.18
CA SER A 260 13.23 7.08 -6.39
C SER A 260 14.29 8.01 -6.97
N LEU A 261 15.55 7.88 -6.53
CA LEU A 261 16.67 8.62 -7.11
C LEU A 261 16.88 8.23 -8.58
N GLY A 262 16.95 6.93 -8.89
CA GLY A 262 17.10 6.44 -10.26
C GLY A 262 15.95 6.88 -11.18
N LEU A 263 14.71 6.84 -10.69
CA LEU A 263 13.53 7.29 -11.41
C LEU A 263 13.60 8.78 -11.77
N SER A 264 14.02 9.61 -10.81
CA SER A 264 14.19 11.05 -11.03
C SER A 264 15.30 11.34 -12.04
N GLN A 265 16.45 10.68 -11.91
CA GLN A 265 17.61 10.83 -12.80
C GLN A 265 17.29 10.37 -14.22
N GLN A 266 16.62 9.23 -14.37
CA GLN A 266 16.17 8.72 -15.67
C GLN A 266 15.24 9.74 -16.35
N SER A 267 14.27 10.29 -15.61
CA SER A 267 13.33 11.29 -16.12
C SER A 267 14.01 12.61 -16.50
N LEU A 268 15.13 12.92 -15.86
CA LEU A 268 16.01 14.06 -16.17
C LEU A 268 17.08 13.73 -17.22
N LYS A 269 17.02 12.54 -17.85
CA LYS A 269 17.96 12.05 -18.87
C LYS A 269 19.40 11.88 -18.39
N GLN A 270 19.60 11.75 -17.08
CA GLN A 270 20.89 11.43 -16.46
C GLN A 270 21.09 9.92 -16.42
N PHE A 271 21.18 9.27 -17.58
CA PHE A 271 21.06 7.81 -17.70
C PHE A 271 22.16 7.04 -16.97
N GLU A 272 23.40 7.53 -16.98
CA GLU A 272 24.52 6.88 -16.27
C GLU A 272 24.31 6.93 -14.76
N ALA A 273 23.84 8.06 -14.23
CA ALA A 273 23.54 8.20 -12.81
C ALA A 273 22.34 7.31 -12.43
N ALA A 274 21.30 7.28 -13.27
CA ALA A 274 20.13 6.44 -13.07
C ALA A 274 20.50 4.95 -13.02
N ALA A 275 21.39 4.50 -13.91
CA ALA A 275 21.88 3.12 -13.93
C ALA A 275 22.53 2.73 -12.59
N ILE A 276 23.38 3.61 -12.03
CA ILE A 276 24.03 3.39 -10.73
C ILE A 276 22.97 3.30 -9.61
N SER A 277 22.01 4.22 -9.60
CA SER A 277 20.95 4.24 -8.60
C SER A 277 20.06 2.99 -8.66
N PHE A 278 19.68 2.55 -9.86
CA PHE A 278 18.92 1.30 -10.01
C PHE A 278 19.75 0.06 -9.66
N ASP A 279 21.04 0.01 -10.01
CA ASP A 279 21.94 -1.08 -9.59
C ASP A 279 22.02 -1.18 -8.05
N LYS A 280 21.99 -0.04 -7.34
CA LYS A 280 21.89 -0.02 -5.86
C LYS A 280 20.54 -0.53 -5.37
N ALA A 281 19.44 -0.08 -5.97
CA ALA A 281 18.09 -0.50 -5.57
C ALA A 281 17.92 -2.02 -5.67
N VAL A 282 18.31 -2.62 -6.81
CA VAL A 282 18.15 -4.07 -7.02
C VAL A 282 19.16 -4.92 -6.24
N ALA A 283 20.29 -4.35 -5.82
CA ALA A 283 21.23 -5.01 -4.93
C ALA A 283 20.71 -5.09 -3.48
N LEU A 284 19.92 -4.09 -3.06
CA LEU A 284 19.28 -4.04 -1.74
C LEU A 284 18.00 -4.88 -1.70
N ASP A 285 17.21 -4.84 -2.77
CA ASP A 285 15.99 -5.63 -2.94
C ASP A 285 16.01 -6.32 -4.31
N ASN A 286 16.43 -7.59 -4.31
CA ASN A 286 16.57 -8.36 -5.54
C ASN A 286 15.23 -8.82 -6.15
N GLN A 287 14.11 -8.60 -5.44
CA GLN A 287 12.74 -8.87 -5.89
C GLN A 287 12.05 -7.58 -6.38
N PHE A 288 12.75 -6.45 -6.44
CA PHE A 288 12.21 -5.20 -6.94
C PHE A 288 12.07 -5.19 -8.47
N ILE A 289 11.01 -5.84 -8.97
CA ILE A 289 10.74 -6.01 -10.41
C ILE A 289 10.76 -4.69 -11.17
N GLU A 290 10.10 -3.65 -10.65
CA GLU A 290 10.08 -2.34 -11.33
C GLU A 290 11.50 -1.73 -11.45
N ALA A 291 12.35 -1.88 -10.42
CA ALA A 291 13.73 -1.42 -10.49
C ALA A 291 14.54 -2.19 -11.54
N TRP A 292 14.33 -3.51 -11.68
CA TRP A 292 14.91 -4.29 -12.77
C TRP A 292 14.46 -3.82 -14.14
N PHE A 293 13.15 -3.56 -14.31
CA PHE A 293 12.60 -3.07 -15.58
C PHE A 293 13.21 -1.73 -15.96
N ARG A 294 13.24 -0.77 -15.03
CA ARG A 294 13.84 0.56 -15.25
C ARG A 294 15.34 0.47 -15.52
N ARG A 295 16.07 -0.40 -14.81
CA ARG A 295 17.50 -0.62 -15.05
C ARG A 295 17.78 -1.11 -16.46
N GLY A 296 16.92 -2.00 -16.94
CA GLY A 296 16.93 -2.54 -18.30
C GLY A 296 16.64 -1.51 -19.37
N GLU A 297 15.62 -0.68 -19.16
CA GLU A 297 15.30 0.45 -20.05
C GLU A 297 16.47 1.44 -20.14
N VAL A 298 17.06 1.80 -19.01
CA VAL A 298 18.26 2.66 -18.98
C VAL A 298 19.43 1.99 -19.71
N ALA A 299 19.61 0.67 -19.58
CA ALA A 299 20.64 -0.06 -20.32
C ALA A 299 20.41 0.02 -21.84
N GLN A 300 19.17 -0.13 -22.29
CA GLN A 300 18.81 0.01 -23.70
C GLN A 300 19.12 1.42 -24.22
N GLN A 301 18.79 2.47 -23.45
CA GLN A 301 19.11 3.87 -23.81
C GLN A 301 20.62 4.12 -23.91
N LEU A 302 21.41 3.44 -23.09
CA LEU A 302 22.89 3.52 -23.10
C LEU A 302 23.55 2.59 -24.13
N GLY A 303 22.79 1.74 -24.82
CA GLY A 303 23.34 0.71 -25.72
C GLY A 303 24.06 -0.44 -25.00
N ASP A 304 23.84 -0.62 -23.69
CA ASP A 304 24.43 -1.67 -22.88
C ASP A 304 23.62 -2.98 -22.99
N ILE A 305 23.82 -3.67 -24.12
CA ILE A 305 23.15 -4.94 -24.44
C ILE A 305 23.47 -6.03 -23.41
N GLN A 306 24.68 -6.02 -22.83
CA GLN A 306 25.06 -7.00 -21.80
C GLN A 306 24.18 -6.87 -20.56
N THR A 307 23.93 -5.65 -20.11
CA THR A 307 23.04 -5.44 -18.96
C THR A 307 21.59 -5.77 -19.30
N VAL A 308 21.09 -5.46 -20.51
CA VAL A 308 19.73 -5.86 -20.92
C VAL A 308 19.54 -7.37 -20.75
N HIS A 309 20.47 -8.18 -21.29
CA HIS A 309 20.41 -9.65 -21.16
C HIS A 309 20.56 -10.15 -19.71
N ARG A 310 21.39 -9.47 -18.91
CA ARG A 310 21.54 -9.78 -17.47
C ARG A 310 20.23 -9.54 -16.72
N VAL A 311 19.52 -8.45 -17.03
CA VAL A 311 18.21 -8.14 -16.46
C VAL A 311 17.20 -9.22 -16.84
N GLU A 312 17.13 -9.61 -18.12
CA GLU A 312 16.24 -10.69 -18.57
C GLU A 312 16.50 -12.01 -17.83
N THR A 313 17.78 -12.40 -17.74
CA THR A 313 18.19 -13.62 -17.01
C THR A 313 17.74 -13.56 -15.56
N ARG A 314 17.87 -12.39 -14.92
CA ARG A 314 17.44 -12.21 -13.54
C ARG A 314 15.92 -12.28 -13.39
N LEU A 315 15.18 -11.62 -14.28
CA LEU A 315 13.71 -11.68 -14.28
C LEU A 315 13.21 -13.11 -14.49
N GLN A 316 13.83 -13.87 -15.40
CA GLN A 316 13.53 -15.29 -15.63
C GLN A 316 13.70 -16.15 -14.38
N GLN A 317 14.69 -15.85 -13.54
CA GLN A 317 14.91 -16.55 -12.27
C GLN A 317 13.86 -16.20 -11.21
N ILE A 318 13.25 -15.03 -11.29
CA ILE A 318 12.18 -14.62 -10.36
C ILE A 318 10.86 -15.25 -10.81
N ASP A 319 10.47 -15.01 -12.06
CA ASP A 319 9.32 -15.61 -12.70
C ASP A 319 9.52 -15.59 -14.23
N PRO A 320 9.50 -16.75 -14.91
CA PRO A 320 9.60 -16.82 -16.37
C PRO A 320 8.61 -15.92 -17.14
N LEU A 321 7.44 -15.62 -16.58
CA LEU A 321 6.44 -14.73 -17.20
C LEU A 321 6.89 -13.27 -17.26
N LEU A 322 7.82 -12.86 -16.38
CA LEU A 322 8.33 -11.48 -16.36
C LEU A 322 9.20 -11.15 -17.57
N VAL A 323 9.83 -12.15 -18.20
CA VAL A 323 10.65 -11.92 -19.41
C VAL A 323 9.78 -11.38 -20.54
N THR A 324 8.63 -12.01 -20.79
CA THR A 324 7.69 -11.56 -21.82
C THR A 324 7.15 -10.17 -21.52
N ALA A 325 6.81 -9.89 -20.26
CA ALA A 325 6.36 -8.56 -19.82
C ALA A 325 7.45 -7.50 -20.01
N TYR A 326 8.70 -7.84 -19.71
CA TYR A 326 9.85 -6.95 -19.84
C TYR A 326 10.22 -6.66 -21.31
N GLN A 327 10.20 -7.66 -22.19
CA GLN A 327 10.44 -7.46 -23.62
C GLN A 327 9.38 -6.55 -24.25
N ALA A 328 8.12 -6.77 -23.89
CA ALA A 328 7.03 -5.89 -24.29
C ALA A 328 7.20 -4.47 -23.73
N TYR A 329 7.65 -4.34 -22.49
CA TYR A 329 7.95 -3.06 -21.83
C TYR A 329 9.06 -2.28 -22.55
N LEU A 330 10.12 -2.95 -23.03
CA LEU A 330 11.20 -2.34 -23.80
C LEU A 330 10.85 -2.04 -25.26
N GLY A 331 9.68 -2.48 -25.75
CA GLY A 331 9.28 -2.32 -27.14
C GLY A 331 10.10 -3.16 -28.13
N CYS A 332 10.81 -4.19 -27.67
CA CYS A 332 11.45 -5.16 -28.56
C CYS A 332 10.44 -6.20 -29.07
N GLY A 333 10.65 -6.73 -30.27
CA GLY A 333 10.03 -7.99 -30.70
C GLY A 333 10.60 -9.19 -29.94
N HIS A 334 10.36 -10.42 -30.42
CA HIS A 334 11.02 -11.62 -29.87
C HIS A 334 12.55 -11.49 -29.98
N GLY A 335 13.20 -11.21 -28.85
CA GLY A 335 14.66 -11.02 -28.72
C GLY A 335 15.08 -9.54 -28.73
N CYS A 336 15.17 -8.94 -27.54
CA CYS A 336 16.33 -8.10 -27.22
C CYS A 336 17.46 -9.06 -26.75
#